data_AF-A0A6M4G966-F1
#
_entry.id   AF-A0A6M4G966-F1
#
_cell.length_a   1.000
_cell.length_b   1.000
_cell.length_c   1.000
_cell.angle_alpha   90.00
_cell.angle_beta   90.00
_cell.angle_gamma   90.00
#
_symmetry.space_group_name_H-M   'P 1'
#
loop_
_entity.id
_entity.type
_entity.pdbx_description
1 polymer ?
#
loop_
_entity_poly.entity_id
_entity_poly.type
_entity_poly.pdbx_seq_one_letter_code
_entity_poly.pdbx_strand_id
1 'polypeptide(L)' 'MRAQSDVPLSDFTVDVAFFSDGEHYATQSYTVTASTWFSARQQALQMSVNSVYDDPRIPGLSRTATLRPGS' A
#
# COMPACT_ATOMS: atom_id res chain seq x y z
N MET A 1 -27.56 -24.98 -2.99
CA MET A 1 -26.34 -24.41 -3.59
C MET A 1 -26.18 -22.99 -3.07
N ARG A 2 -25.12 -22.68 -2.33
CA ARG A 2 -24.79 -21.27 -2.03
C ARG A 2 -24.10 -20.72 -3.27
N ALA A 3 -24.63 -19.63 -3.83
CA ALA A 3 -23.91 -18.88 -4.84
C ALA A 3 -22.63 -18.35 -4.19
N GLN A 4 -21.47 -18.87 -4.62
CA GLN A 4 -20.21 -18.20 -4.37
C GLN A 4 -20.27 -16.88 -5.14
N SER A 5 -20.50 -15.78 -4.43
CA SER A 5 -20.32 -14.45 -4.98
C SER A 5 -18.82 -14.25 -5.13
N ASP A 6 -18.28 -14.59 -6.30
CA ASP A 6 -16.91 -14.25 -6.65
C ASP A 6 -16.83 -12.73 -6.76
N VAL A 7 -16.18 -12.08 -5.79
CA VAL A 7 -15.97 -10.63 -5.85
C VAL A 7 -14.88 -10.40 -6.89
N PRO A 8 -15.16 -9.69 -8.00
CA PRO A 8 -14.17 -9.48 -9.03
C PRO A 8 -12.96 -8.76 -8.43
N LEU A 9 -11.78 -9.36 -8.61
CA LEU A 9 -10.52 -8.79 -8.19
C LEU A 9 -9.91 -8.00 -9.34
N SER A 10 -9.20 -6.94 -9.01
CA SER A 10 -8.44 -6.12 -9.93
C SER A 10 -7.06 -5.85 -9.37
N ASP A 11 -6.09 -5.71 -10.25
CA ASP A 11 -4.73 -5.34 -9.87
C ASP A 11 -4.63 -3.83 -9.75
N PHE A 12 -4.21 -3.38 -8.58
CA PHE A 12 -3.96 -1.98 -8.29
C PHE A 12 -2.48 -1.76 -8.05
N THR A 13 -1.93 -0.70 -8.63
CA THR A 13 -0.59 -0.23 -8.27
C THR A 13 -0.73 0.84 -7.20
N VAL A 14 -0.15 0.60 -6.03
CA VAL A 14 -0.19 1.50 -4.88
C VAL A 14 1.21 1.95 -4.53
N ASP A 15 1.43 3.25 -4.50
CA ASP A 15 2.66 3.86 -4.03
C ASP A 15 2.57 4.15 -2.55
N VAL A 16 3.51 3.61 -1.77
CA VAL A 16 3.67 3.90 -0.35
C VAL A 16 4.85 4.85 -0.20
N ALA A 17 4.56 6.08 0.19
CA ALA A 17 5.56 7.07 0.56
C ALA A 17 5.91 6.94 2.05
N PHE A 18 7.19 6.95 2.37
CA PHE A 18 7.73 6.88 3.72
C PHE A 18 8.31 8.24 4.13
N PHE A 19 8.10 8.61 5.39
CA PHE A 19 8.47 9.91 5.95
C PHE A 19 9.23 9.74 7.27
N SER A 20 10.20 10.62 7.51
CA SER A 20 10.95 10.76 8.76
C SER A 20 10.67 12.15 9.32
N ASP A 21 10.09 12.24 10.52
CA ASP A 21 9.64 13.51 11.13
C ASP A 21 8.84 14.43 10.17
N GLY A 22 8.05 13.81 9.27
CA GLY A 22 7.22 14.50 8.28
C GLY A 22 7.92 14.81 6.95
N GLU A 23 9.22 14.56 6.82
CA GLU A 23 9.96 14.73 5.56
C GLU A 23 9.95 13.43 4.75
N HIS A 24 9.57 13.52 3.47
CA HIS A 24 9.55 12.38 2.55
C HIS A 24 10.97 11.94 2.21
N TYR A 25 11.26 10.64 2.32
CA TYR A 25 12.60 10.13 2.01
C TYR A 25 12.62 8.91 1.07
N ALA A 26 11.51 8.18 0.94
CA ALA A 26 11.42 7.02 0.04
C ALA A 26 10.00 6.77 -0.45
N THR A 27 9.88 6.15 -1.62
CA THR A 27 8.61 5.64 -2.14
C THR A 27 8.80 4.21 -2.63
N GLN A 28 7.87 3.34 -2.31
CA GLN A 28 7.85 1.96 -2.79
C GLN A 28 6.49 1.62 -3.40
N SER A 29 6.52 1.04 -4.59
CA SER A 29 5.33 0.62 -5.32
C SER A 29 4.98 -0.84 -5.01
N TYR A 30 3.71 -1.11 -4.78
CA TYR A 30 3.15 -2.44 -4.56
C TYR A 30 2.07 -2.71 -5.61
N THR A 31 2.16 -3.87 -6.27
CA THR A 31 1.05 -4.40 -7.06
C THR A 31 0.21 -5.27 -6.14
N VAL A 32 -1.06 -4.90 -5.98
CA VAL A 32 -1.99 -5.54 -5.06
C VAL A 32 -3.25 -5.95 -5.78
N THR A 33 -3.56 -7.24 -5.75
CA THR A 33 -4.82 -7.79 -6.25
C THR A 33 -5.90 -7.65 -5.18
N ALA A 34 -6.90 -6.81 -5.41
CA ALA A 34 -7.96 -6.54 -4.43
C ALA A 34 -9.31 -6.30 -5.11
N SER A 35 -10.39 -6.36 -4.31
CA SER A 35 -11.74 -6.08 -4.79
C SER A 35 -12.02 -4.59 -4.98
N THR A 36 -11.30 -3.72 -4.29
CA THR A 36 -11.48 -2.27 -4.34
C THR A 36 -10.15 -1.55 -4.18
N TRP A 37 -10.10 -0.31 -4.65
CA TRP A 37 -8.95 0.57 -4.45
C TRP A 37 -8.62 0.79 -2.96
N PHE A 38 -9.65 0.79 -2.10
CA PHE A 38 -9.48 0.99 -0.66
C PHE A 38 -8.83 -0.21 0.02
N SER A 39 -9.29 -1.43 -0.31
CA SER A 39 -8.67 -2.66 0.19
C SER A 39 -7.24 -2.83 -0.35
N ALA A 40 -6.98 -2.46 -1.62
CA ALA A 40 -5.62 -2.42 -2.16
C ALA A 40 -4.71 -1.48 -1.36
N ARG A 41 -5.19 -0.28 -1.02
CA ARG A 41 -4.44 0.69 -0.20
C ARG A 41 -4.10 0.15 1.18
N GLN A 42 -5.07 -0.47 1.86
CA GLN A 42 -4.85 -1.07 3.18
C GLN A 42 -3.84 -2.23 3.12
N GLN A 43 -3.95 -3.08 2.11
CA GLN A 43 -3.04 -4.21 1.94
C GLN A 43 -1.62 -3.74 1.58
N ALA A 44 -1.46 -2.71 0.75
CA ALA A 44 -0.16 -2.10 0.49
C ALA A 44 0.49 -1.53 1.77
N LEU A 45 -0.30 -0.90 2.65
CA LEU A 45 0.19 -0.45 3.96
C LEU A 45 0.65 -1.63 4.83
N GLN A 46 -0.09 -2.74 4.86
CA GLN A 46 0.34 -3.95 5.59
C GLN A 46 1.62 -4.56 5.01
N MET A 47 1.74 -4.63 3.69
CA MET A 47 2.95 -5.12 3.03
C MET A 47 4.14 -4.21 3.32
N SER A 48 3.92 -2.89 3.39
CA SER A 48 4.96 -1.91 3.67
C SER A 48 5.63 -2.05 5.03
N VAL A 49 5.02 -2.79 5.97
CA VAL A 49 5.64 -3.11 7.27
C VAL A 49 6.88 -4.00 7.12
N ASN A 50 6.96 -4.77 6.02
CA ASN A 50 8.12 -5.60 5.72
C ASN A 50 9.09 -4.93 4.74
N SER A 51 8.93 -3.62 4.51
CA SER A 51 9.82 -2.86 3.65
C SER A 51 11.18 -2.65 4.31
N VAL A 52 12.24 -2.54 3.50
CA VAL A 52 13.55 -2.05 3.96
C VAL A 52 13.50 -0.62 4.50
N TYR A 53 12.44 0.13 4.16
CA TYR A 53 12.19 1.47 4.66
C TYR A 53 11.36 1.47 5.97
N ASP A 54 10.83 0.32 6.42
CA ASP A 54 10.20 0.22 7.74
C ASP A 54 11.24 -0.07 8.83
N ASP A 55 12.05 0.93 9.15
CA ASP A 55 13.12 0.81 10.15
C ASP A 55 12.74 1.56 11.43
N PRO A 56 12.63 0.88 12.59
CA PRO A 56 12.27 1.50 13.86
C PRO A 56 13.28 2.54 14.37
N ARG A 57 14.47 2.63 13.76
CA ARG A 57 15.48 3.65 14.08
C ARG A 57 15.19 4.99 13.40
N ILE A 58 14.28 5.03 12.42
CA ILE A 58 13.89 6.26 11.74
C ILE A 58 12.97 7.08 12.66
N PRO A 59 13.34 8.33 13.01
CA PRO A 59 12.54 9.16 13.89
C PRO A 59 11.23 9.60 13.21
N GLY A 60 10.15 9.60 13.98
CA GLY A 60 8.84 10.02 13.48
C GLY A 60 8.35 9.24 12.26
N LEU A 61 8.77 7.97 12.13
CA LEU A 61 8.46 7.15 10.96
C LEU A 61 6.95 7.09 10.71
N SER A 62 6.54 7.57 9.54
CA SER A 62 5.17 7.50 9.07
C SER A 62 5.13 7.12 7.60
N ARG A 63 3.95 6.67 7.13
CA ARG A 63 3.78 6.23 5.75
C ARG A 63 2.39 6.56 5.25
N THR A 64 2.30 6.87 3.96
CA THR A 64 1.04 7.16 3.28
C THR A 64 0.98 6.37 1.99
N ALA A 65 -0.12 5.64 1.79
CA ALA A 65 -0.38 4.93 0.55
C ALA A 65 -1.26 5.77 -0.38
N THR A 66 -0.94 5.81 -1.66
CA THR A 66 -1.67 6.52 -2.72
C THR A 66 -1.77 5.59 -3.93
N LEU A 67 -2.94 5.48 -4.54
CA LEU A 67 -3.03 4.75 -5.81
C LEU A 67 -2.27 5.50 -6.90
N ARG A 68 -1.50 4.75 -7.68
CA ARG A 68 -0.95 5.27 -8.92
C ARG A 68 -2.06 5.26 -9.97
N PRO A 69 -2.51 6.43 -10.46
CA PRO A 69 -3.42 6.45 -11.59
C PRO A 69 -2.71 5.80 -12.79
N GLY A 70 -3.36 4.84 -13.43
CA GLY A 70 -2.88 4.29 -14.70
C GLY A 70 -2.83 5.43 -15.72
N SER A 71 -1.63 5.69 -16.26
CA SER A 71 -1.40 6.63 -17.35
C SER A 71 -2.02 6.16 -18.65
#